data_AF-A0A528N1Y3-F1
#
_entry.id   AF-A0A528N1Y3-F1
#
_cell.length_a   1.000
_cell.length_b   1.000
_cell.length_c   1.000
_cell.angle_alpha   90.00
_cell.angle_beta   90.00
_cell.angle_gamma   90.00
#
_symmetry.space_group_name_H-M   'P 1'
#
loop_
_entity.id
_entity.type
_entity.pdbx_description
1 polymer ?
#
loop_
_entity_poly.entity_id
_entity_poly.type
_entity_poly.pdbx_seq_one_letter_code
_entity_poly.pdbx_strand_id
1 'polypeptide(L)' 'MQMKSEIAGEAAKQRHIQRGIDAKDKSKGNGKQQGAMQAGARKYPEPPFPEQHQPKPGHEWAIEPAPLYDAPFY' A
#
# COMPACT_ATOMS: atom_id res chain seq x y z
N MET A 1 -30.34 -15.44 -28.74
CA MET A 1 -29.16 -14.80 -29.38
C MET A 1 -28.87 -13.40 -28.84
N GLN A 2 -29.88 -12.60 -28.47
CA GLN A 2 -29.74 -11.22 -27.96
C GLN A 2 -28.86 -11.05 -26.71
N MET A 3 -29.01 -11.91 -25.69
CA MET A 3 -28.18 -11.83 -24.47
C MET A 3 -26.67 -12.02 -24.74
N LYS A 4 -26.30 -12.87 -25.72
CA LYS A 4 -24.88 -13.08 -26.06
C LYS A 4 -24.27 -11.86 -26.74
N SER A 5 -25.04 -11.16 -27.57
CA SER A 5 -24.61 -9.91 -28.21
C SER A 5 -24.50 -8.75 -27.22
N GLU A 6 -25.37 -8.69 -26.22
CA GLU A 6 -25.33 -7.68 -25.15
C GLU A 6 -24.06 -7.85 -24.28
N ILE A 7 -23.76 -9.10 -23.88
CA ILE A 7 -22.53 -9.43 -23.14
C ILE A 7 -21.28 -9.08 -23.97
N ALA A 8 -21.28 -9.42 -25.26
CA ALA A 8 -20.16 -9.12 -26.14
C ALA A 8 -19.94 -7.61 -26.31
N GLY A 9 -21.03 -6.84 -26.44
CA GLY A 9 -21.01 -5.38 -26.51
C GLY A 9 -20.48 -4.75 -25.23
N GLU A 10 -20.95 -5.22 -24.07
CA GLU A 10 -20.48 -4.71 -22.78
C GLU A 10 -19.00 -5.06 -22.54
N ALA A 11 -18.59 -6.28 -22.85
CA ALA A 11 -17.18 -6.69 -22.77
C ALA A 11 -16.27 -5.84 -23.68
N ALA A 12 -16.75 -5.41 -24.85
CA ALA A 12 -16.01 -4.51 -25.73
C ALA A 12 -15.82 -3.11 -25.11
N LYS A 13 -16.86 -2.57 -24.45
CA LYS A 13 -16.77 -1.29 -23.73
C LYS A 13 -15.77 -1.37 -22.58
N GLN A 14 -15.85 -2.41 -21.76
CA GLN A 14 -14.93 -2.61 -20.63
C GLN A 14 -13.48 -2.73 -21.10
N ARG A 15 -13.21 -3.48 -22.19
CA ARG A 15 -11.86 -3.56 -22.79
C ARG A 15 -11.38 -2.21 -23.34
N HIS A 16 -12.27 -1.36 -23.84
CA HIS A 16 -11.91 -0.02 -24.29
C HIS A 16 -11.49 0.87 -23.11
N ILE A 17 -12.25 0.85 -22.02
CA ILE A 17 -11.92 1.56 -20.77
C ILE A 17 -10.58 1.07 -20.23
N GLN A 18 -10.38 -0.25 -20.12
CA GLN A 18 -9.14 -0.84 -19.60
C GLN A 18 -7.92 -0.39 -20.40
N ARG A 19 -7.98 -0.42 -21.75
CA ARG A 19 -6.88 0.08 -22.59
C ARG A 19 -6.52 1.54 -22.32
N GLY A 20 -7.52 2.37 -22.03
CA GLY A 20 -7.31 3.77 -21.65
C GLY A 20 -6.62 3.94 -20.30
N ILE A 21 -6.97 3.10 -19.31
CA ILE A 21 -6.30 3.07 -18.01
C ILE A 21 -4.87 2.55 -18.15
N ASP A 22 -4.66 1.45 -18.85
CA ASP A 22 -3.33 0.86 -19.06
C ASP A 22 -2.37 1.84 -19.75
N ALA A 23 -2.85 2.62 -20.71
CA ALA A 23 -2.05 3.65 -21.38
C ALA A 23 -1.67 4.79 -20.42
N LYS A 24 -2.60 5.21 -19.55
CA LYS A 24 -2.34 6.23 -18.51
C LYS A 24 -1.34 5.73 -17.48
N ASP A 25 -1.48 4.49 -17.02
CA ASP A 25 -0.59 3.90 -16.03
C ASP A 25 0.82 3.70 -16.59
N LYS A 26 0.96 3.29 -17.86
CA LYS A 26 2.26 3.26 -18.55
C LYS A 26 2.92 4.63 -18.68
N SER A 27 2.12 5.69 -18.82
CA SER A 27 2.61 7.07 -18.93
C SER A 27 2.99 7.69 -17.59
N LYS A 28 2.48 7.15 -16.47
CA LYS A 28 2.96 7.51 -15.14
C LYS A 28 4.36 6.93 -14.95
N GLY A 29 5.36 7.80 -14.91
CA GLY A 29 6.69 7.40 -14.45
C GLY A 29 6.60 6.82 -13.04
N ASN A 30 7.55 5.95 -12.68
CA ASN A 30 7.76 5.51 -11.31
C ASN A 30 8.20 6.72 -10.48
N GLY A 31 7.24 7.58 -10.12
CA GLY A 31 7.45 8.64 -9.16
C GLY A 31 8.02 8.02 -7.91
N LYS A 32 8.99 8.69 -7.29
CA LYS A 32 9.51 8.28 -5.98
C LYS A 32 8.29 7.99 -5.11
N GLN A 33 8.13 6.76 -4.63
CA GLN A 33 7.06 6.45 -3.69
C GLN A 33 7.31 7.33 -2.48
N GLN A 34 6.56 8.43 -2.35
CA GLN A 34 6.57 9.18 -1.13
C GLN A 34 6.06 8.22 -0.06
N GLY A 35 6.86 8.01 0.99
CA GLY A 35 6.48 7.14 2.10
C GLY A 35 5.11 7.53 2.65
N ALA A 36 4.45 6.60 3.35
CA ALA A 36 3.15 6.87 3.95
C ALA A 36 3.21 8.17 4.78
N MET A 37 2.18 9.00 4.65
CA MET A 37 2.08 10.25 5.41
C MET A 37 2.14 9.97 6.91
N GLN A 38 3.05 10.64 7.61
CA GLN A 38 3.16 10.60 9.07
C GLN A 38 2.30 11.72 9.66
N ALA A 39 1.13 11.38 10.19
CA ALA A 39 0.15 12.36 10.71
C ALA A 39 0.20 12.55 12.24
N GLY A 40 1.17 11.94 12.93
CA GLY A 40 1.28 11.99 14.39
C GLY A 40 2.22 13.07 14.91
N ALA A 41 2.24 13.23 16.24
CA ALA A 41 2.98 14.29 16.92
C ALA A 41 4.51 14.08 16.99
N ARG A 42 5.00 12.92 16.54
CA ARG A 42 6.43 12.57 16.46
C ARG A 42 6.72 11.83 15.16
N LYS A 43 7.98 11.84 14.73
CA LYS A 43 8.42 11.02 13.59
C LYS A 43 8.46 9.56 14.03
N TYR A 44 7.64 8.73 13.39
CA TYR A 44 7.65 7.29 13.63
C TYR A 44 8.67 6.57 12.73
N PRO A 45 9.23 5.44 13.20
CA PRO A 45 10.04 4.58 12.35
C PRO A 45 9.27 4.11 11.11
N GLU A 46 9.97 4.07 9.98
CA GLU A 46 9.43 3.65 8.68
C GLU A 46 10.17 2.40 8.19
N PRO A 47 9.51 1.56 7.38
CA PRO A 47 10.16 0.39 6.79
C PRO A 47 11.30 0.79 5.82
N PRO A 48 12.26 -0.13 5.55
CA PRO A 48 12.30 -1.51 6.02
C PRO A 48 12.81 -1.65 7.46
N PHE A 49 12.17 -2.52 8.24
CA PHE A 49 12.65 -2.91 9.57
C PHE A 49 13.68 -4.05 9.48
N PRO A 50 14.56 -4.19 10.47
CA PRO A 50 15.48 -5.33 10.54
C PRO A 50 14.69 -6.63 10.66
N GLU A 51 15.20 -7.67 10.00
CA GLU A 51 14.68 -9.03 10.15
C GLU A 51 14.91 -9.49 11.60
N GLN A 52 13.83 -9.81 12.29
CA GLN A 52 13.86 -10.22 13.69
C GLN A 52 12.76 -11.23 13.97
N HIS A 53 13.07 -12.23 14.78
CA HIS A 53 12.12 -13.26 15.20
C HIS A 53 12.39 -13.64 16.65
N GLN A 54 11.34 -13.66 17.47
CA GLN A 54 11.41 -14.06 18.87
C GLN A 54 10.51 -15.26 19.12
N PRO A 55 10.91 -16.22 19.97
CA PRO A 55 10.01 -17.27 20.43
C PRO A 55 8.86 -16.66 21.22
N LYS A 56 7.66 -17.23 21.10
CA LYS A 56 6.50 -16.78 21.88
C LYS A 56 6.73 -17.02 23.38
N PRO A 57 6.33 -16.11 24.28
CA PRO A 57 5.52 -14.91 24.04
C PRO A 57 6.28 -13.67 23.55
N GLY A 58 7.62 -13.71 23.46
CA GLY A 58 8.45 -12.58 23.07
C GLY A 58 8.59 -11.50 24.16
N HIS A 59 9.47 -10.54 23.91
CA HIS A 59 9.81 -9.43 24.78
C HIS A 59 9.87 -8.14 23.97
N GLU A 60 8.96 -7.20 24.28
CA GLU A 60 8.85 -5.93 23.55
C GLU A 60 10.12 -5.07 23.66
N TRP A 61 10.82 -5.12 24.79
CA TRP A 61 12.07 -4.39 25.00
C TRP A 61 13.22 -4.89 24.10
N ALA A 62 13.09 -6.09 23.52
CA ALA A 62 14.06 -6.68 22.60
C ALA A 62 13.68 -6.48 21.12
N ILE A 63 12.64 -5.70 20.81
CA ILE A 63 12.23 -5.35 19.44
C ILE A 63 13.05 -4.15 18.94
N GLU A 64 13.46 -4.20 17.68
CA GLU A 64 14.16 -3.10 17.01
C GLU A 64 13.33 -2.53 15.84
N PRO A 65 13.06 -1.21 15.79
CA PRO A 65 13.42 -0.21 16.79
C PRO A 65 12.60 -0.34 18.08
N ALA A 66 13.16 0.17 19.19
CA ALA A 66 12.53 0.08 20.50
C ALA A 66 11.12 0.72 20.53
N PRO A 67 10.17 0.15 21.28
CA PRO A 67 8.84 0.74 21.43
C PRO A 67 8.89 2.14 22.06
N LEU A 68 8.04 3.04 21.56
CA LEU A 68 7.97 4.43 22.01
C LEU A 68 6.92 4.58 23.13
N TYR A 69 7.23 4.08 24.34
CA TYR A 69 6.33 4.10 25.50
C TYR A 69 5.99 5.49 26.03
N ASP A 70 6.87 6.47 25.81
CA ASP A 70 6.65 7.84 26.26
C ASP A 70 5.43 8.47 25.57
N ALA A 71 4.67 9.24 26.33
CA ALA A 71 3.54 10.03 25.85
C ALA A 71 3.84 11.53 25.98
N PRO A 72 4.69 12.12 25.13
CA PRO A 72 5.22 13.48 25.32
C PRO A 72 4.20 14.62 25.18
N PHE A 73 2.95 14.32 24.82
CA PHE A 73 1.89 15.32 24.57
C PHE A 73 0.64 15.08 25.43
N TYR A 74 0.79 14.38 26.56
CA TYR A 74 -0.24 14.19 27.59
C TYR A 74 0.21 14.85 28.89
#